data_AF-A0A2S6NCL1-F1
#
_entry.id   AF-A0A2S6NCL1-F1
#
_cell.length_a   1.000
_cell.length_b   1.000
_cell.length_c   1.000
_cell.angle_alpha   90.00
_cell.angle_beta   90.00
_cell.angle_gamma   90.00
#
_symmetry.space_group_name_H-M   'P 1'
#
loop_
_entity.id
_entity.type
_entity.pdbx_description
1 polymer ?
#
loop_
_entity_poly.entity_id
_entity_poly.type
_entity_poly.pdbx_seq_one_letter_code
_entity_poly.pdbx_strand_id
1 'polypeptide(L)'
;MRERHRSLQRLLRVKAQLHQIDEAKLGEIQRRRILVEEEKRALLRMLGDVEKNDSFILGLACRHLIQSERREIDLAAEESAQKAQLLQRSAQKKTLEKIVKETAVSIAREDEKLQLLDIGESLAARASSSLP
;
A
#
# COMPACT_ATOMS: atom_id res chain seq x y z
N MET A 1 -0.97 -19.40 -21.23
CA MET A 1 -1.45 -18.04 -20.82
C MET A 1 -2.31 -18.04 -19.56
N ARG A 2 -3.29 -18.94 -19.41
CA ARG A 2 -4.18 -19.01 -18.25
C ARG A 2 -3.47 -19.20 -16.89
N GLU A 3 -2.45 -20.06 -16.82
CA GLU A 3 -1.66 -20.24 -15.59
C GLU A 3 -0.88 -18.99 -15.19
N ARG A 4 -0.27 -18.32 -16.18
CA ARG A 4 0.39 -17.02 -15.99
C ARG A 4 -0.59 -15.99 -15.43
N HIS A 5 -1.82 -15.92 -15.95
CA HIS A 5 -2.85 -15.03 -15.43
C HIS A 5 -3.21 -15.34 -13.96
N ARG A 6 -3.40 -16.62 -13.59
CA ARG A 6 -3.63 -17.03 -12.20
C ARG A 6 -2.47 -16.65 -11.28
N SER A 7 -1.23 -16.81 -11.74
CA SER A 7 -0.04 -16.40 -10.97
C SER A 7 0.03 -14.88 -10.79
N LEU A 8 -0.28 -14.09 -11.82
CA LEU A 8 -0.34 -12.63 -11.72
C LEU A 8 -1.46 -12.17 -10.77
N GLN A 9 -2.62 -12.81 -10.78
CA GLN A 9 -3.70 -12.54 -9.81
C GLN A 9 -3.27 -12.83 -8.37
N ARG A 10 -2.56 -13.95 -8.12
CA ARG A 10 -2.00 -14.26 -6.79
C ARG A 10 -1.00 -13.19 -6.36
N LEU A 11 -0.11 -12.77 -7.25
CA LEU A 11 0.87 -11.71 -6.97
C LEU A 11 0.17 -10.38 -6.65
N LEU A 12 -0.91 -10.05 -7.36
CA LEU A 12 -1.70 -8.85 -7.09
C LEU A 12 -2.34 -8.88 -5.69
N ARG A 13 -2.87 -10.03 -5.26
CA ARG A 13 -3.41 -10.19 -3.90
C ARG A 13 -2.34 -9.98 -2.84
N VAL A 14 -1.16 -10.58 -3.02
CA VAL A 14 -0.03 -10.40 -2.10
C VAL A 14 0.40 -8.93 -2.05
N LYS A 15 0.50 -8.26 -3.20
CA LYS A 15 0.82 -6.81 -3.26
C LYS A 15 -0.24 -5.96 -2.55
N ALA A 16 -1.51 -6.31 -2.65
CA ALA A 16 -2.58 -5.62 -1.92
C ALA A 16 -2.47 -5.80 -0.40
N GLN A 17 -2.16 -7.01 0.07
CA GLN A 17 -1.93 -7.27 1.49
C GLN A 17 -0.70 -6.50 2.02
N LEU A 18 0.40 -6.49 1.27
CA LEU A 18 1.59 -5.72 1.64
C LEU A 18 1.29 -4.21 1.72
N HIS A 19 0.47 -3.68 0.81
CA HIS A 19 0.04 -2.28 0.85
C HIS A 19 -0.74 -1.97 2.14
N GLN A 20 -1.66 -2.85 2.55
CA GLN A 20 -2.42 -2.68 3.78
C GLN A 20 -1.52 -2.69 5.02
N ILE A 21 -0.50 -3.55 5.04
CA ILE A 21 0.49 -3.58 6.12
C ILE A 21 1.26 -2.26 6.18
N ASP A 22 1.65 -1.70 5.04
CA ASP A 22 2.37 -0.42 4.99
C ASP A 22 1.49 0.76 5.41
N GLU A 23 0.20 0.74 5.07
CA GLU A 23 -0.79 1.72 5.53
C GLU A 23 -0.97 1.65 7.05
N ALA A 24 -1.03 0.43 7.60
CA ALA A 24 -1.10 0.23 9.05
C ALA A 24 0.14 0.78 9.76
N LYS A 25 1.34 0.53 9.23
CA LYS A 25 2.60 1.10 9.73
C LYS A 25 2.61 2.62 9.70
N LEU A 26 2.13 3.23 8.62
CA LEU A 26 2.00 4.69 8.56
C LEU A 26 1.06 5.20 9.65
N GLY A 27 -0.08 4.52 9.86
CA GLY A 27 -1.01 4.86 10.94
C GLY A 27 -0.43 4.68 12.35
N GLU A 28 0.49 3.75 12.55
CA GLU A 28 1.24 3.61 13.81
C GLU A 28 2.23 4.76 14.03
N ILE A 29 2.99 5.15 12.99
CA ILE A 29 3.90 6.30 13.06
C ILE A 29 3.13 7.57 13.40
N GLN A 30 1.99 7.79 12.75
CA GLN A 30 1.12 8.96 13.01
C GLN A 30 0.58 8.97 14.45
N ARG A 31 0.14 7.81 14.97
CA ARG A 31 -0.28 7.70 16.37
C ARG A 31 0.87 8.01 17.34
N ARG A 32 2.07 7.49 17.10
CA ARG A 32 3.26 7.80 17.91
C ARG A 32 3.60 9.29 17.88
N ARG A 33 3.47 9.94 16.72
CA ARG A 33 3.69 11.37 16.57
C ARG A 33 2.69 12.20 17.38
N ILE A 34 1.40 11.85 17.36
CA ILE A 34 0.36 12.49 18.18
C ILE A 34 0.72 12.38 19.67
N LEU A 35 1.13 11.20 20.14
CA LEU A 35 1.54 11.00 21.54
C LEU A 35 2.74 11.90 21.91
N VAL A 36 3.76 12.00 21.04
CA VAL A 36 4.90 12.90 21.28
C VAL A 36 4.47 14.37 21.31
N GLU A 37 3.55 14.79 20.44
CA GLU A 37 3.01 16.15 20.46
C GLU A 37 2.21 16.43 21.74
N GLU A 38 1.43 15.46 22.23
CA GLU A 38 0.70 15.56 23.50
C GLU A 38 1.65 15.64 24.70
N GLU A 39 2.71 14.80 24.73
CA GLU A 39 3.78 14.86 25.73
C GLU A 39 4.46 16.24 25.73
N LYS A 40 4.81 16.78 24.55
CA LYS A 40 5.41 18.13 24.44
C LYS A 40 4.47 19.20 24.97
N ARG A 41 3.17 19.15 24.65
CA ARG A 41 2.19 20.10 25.18
C ARG A 41 2.06 20.02 26.70
N ALA A 42 2.11 18.82 27.28
CA ALA A 42 2.10 18.63 28.72
C ALA A 42 3.37 19.23 29.37
N LEU A 43 4.56 18.96 28.82
CA LEU A 43 5.82 19.51 29.30
C LEU A 43 5.87 21.04 29.20
N LEU A 44 5.38 21.62 28.09
CA LEU A 44 5.30 23.07 27.93
C LEU A 44 4.35 23.73 28.93
N ARG A 45 3.23 23.09 29.27
CA ARG A 45 2.34 23.57 30.34
C ARG A 45 3.04 23.58 31.69
N MET A 46 3.77 22.51 32.02
CA MET A 46 4.57 22.46 33.26
C MET A 46 5.65 23.54 33.26
N LEU A 47 6.32 23.79 32.14
CA LEU A 47 7.33 24.86 32.03
C LEU A 47 6.71 26.26 32.11
N GLY A 48 5.43 26.45 31.78
CA GLY A 48 4.73 27.73 31.87
C GLY A 48 4.38 28.16 33.30
N ASP A 49 4.24 27.21 34.23
CA ASP A 49 3.95 27.45 35.64
C ASP A 49 5.24 27.63 36.48
N VAL A 50 6.14 28.50 36.02
CA VAL A 50 7.49 28.71 36.59
C VAL A 50 7.45 29.11 38.08
N GLU A 51 6.43 29.86 38.50
CA GLU A 51 6.29 30.32 39.89
C GLU A 51 5.93 29.20 40.89
N LYS A 52 5.41 28.05 40.39
CA LYS A 52 4.97 26.91 41.22
C LYS A 52 5.90 25.72 41.15
N ASN A 53 6.87 25.72 40.23
CA ASN A 53 7.67 24.54 39.92
C ASN A 53 9.12 24.69 40.40
N ASP A 54 9.59 23.64 41.09
CA ASP A 54 10.95 23.56 41.59
C ASP A 54 11.97 23.57 40.43
N SER A 55 13.11 24.23 40.61
CA SER A 55 14.15 24.42 39.58
C SER A 55 14.65 23.08 39.02
N PHE A 56 14.71 22.06 39.86
CA PHE A 56 15.08 20.69 39.45
C PHE A 56 14.06 20.07 38.48
N ILE A 57 12.75 20.30 38.73
CA ILE A 57 11.66 19.81 37.88
C ILE A 57 11.70 20.51 36.52
N LEU A 58 11.95 21.82 36.50
CA LEU A 58 12.12 22.59 35.27
C LEU A 58 13.31 22.08 34.44
N GLY A 59 14.46 21.80 35.07
CA GLY A 59 15.63 21.24 34.39
C GLY A 59 15.37 19.85 33.80
N LEU A 60 14.61 19.00 34.49
CA LEU A 60 14.20 17.69 34.00
C LEU A 60 13.21 17.82 32.82
N ALA A 61 12.22 18.71 32.93
CA ALA A 61 11.24 18.98 31.88
C ALA A 61 11.90 19.51 30.60
N CYS A 62 12.87 20.42 30.69
CA CYS A 62 13.64 20.90 29.54
C CYS A 62 14.42 19.77 28.84
N ARG A 63 15.05 18.86 29.60
CA ARG A 63 15.75 17.70 29.02
C ARG A 63 14.78 16.76 28.31
N HIS A 64 13.62 16.50 28.89
CA HIS A 64 12.58 15.70 28.23
C HIS A 64 12.04 16.38 26.98
N LEU A 65 11.85 17.71 27.00
CA LEU A 65 11.40 18.46 25.82
C LEU A 65 12.38 18.30 24.64
N ILE A 66 13.68 18.44 24.89
CA ILE A 66 14.73 18.25 23.87
C ILE A 66 14.71 16.81 23.33
N GLN A 67 14.49 15.82 24.20
CA GLN A 67 14.36 14.43 23.76
C GLN A 67 13.11 14.21 22.90
N SER A 68 11.97 14.79 23.28
CA SER A 68 10.73 14.70 22.51
C SER A 68 10.83 15.43 21.16
N GLU A 69 11.55 16.55 21.08
CA GLU A 69 11.87 17.22 19.81
C GLU A 69 12.68 16.34 18.87
N ARG A 70 13.72 15.65 19.38
CA ARG A 70 14.50 14.72 18.57
C ARG A 70 13.64 13.56 18.06
N ARG A 71 12.81 12.98 18.93
CA ARG A 71 11.87 11.92 18.55
C ARG A 71 10.87 12.37 17.49
N GLU A 72 10.40 13.62 17.56
CA GLU A 72 9.49 14.18 16.56
C GLU A 72 10.18 14.32 15.18
N ILE A 73 11.43 14.78 15.15
CA ILE A 73 12.23 14.86 13.92
C ILE A 73 12.42 13.46 13.32
N ASP A 74 12.80 12.48 14.15
CA ASP A 74 12.99 11.10 13.71
C ASP A 74 11.69 10.51 13.15
N LEU A 75 10.57 10.69 13.86
CA LEU A 75 9.25 10.23 13.42
C LEU A 75 8.78 10.92 12.14
N ALA A 76 9.08 12.21 11.95
CA ALA A 76 8.76 12.93 10.72
C ALA A 76 9.57 12.40 9.52
N ALA A 77 10.84 12.05 9.74
CA ALA A 77 11.68 11.41 8.73
C ALA A 77 11.17 10.00 8.38
N GLU A 78 10.82 9.19 9.39
CA GLU A 78 10.20 7.88 9.22
C GLU A 78 8.86 7.97 8.45
N GLU A 79 8.00 8.95 8.81
CA GLU A 79 6.72 9.18 8.14
C GLU A 79 6.92 9.53 6.65
N SER A 80 7.87 10.41 6.35
CA SER A 80 8.20 10.81 4.98
C SER A 80 8.70 9.62 4.15
N ALA A 81 9.61 8.82 4.71
CA ALA A 81 10.14 7.63 4.06
C ALA A 81 9.02 6.59 3.80
N GLN A 82 8.14 6.36 4.79
CA GLN A 82 7.03 5.44 4.67
C GLN A 82 6.01 5.89 3.60
N LYS A 83 5.72 7.21 3.52
CA LYS A 83 4.86 7.78 2.47
C LYS A 83 5.47 7.59 1.08
N ALA A 84 6.76 7.86 0.92
CA ALA A 84 7.46 7.65 -0.35
C ALA A 84 7.40 6.17 -0.78
N GLN A 85 7.60 5.25 0.16
CA GLN A 85 7.50 3.82 -0.10
C GLN A 85 6.07 3.40 -0.51
N LEU A 86 5.04 3.92 0.17
CA LEU A 86 3.63 3.67 -0.17
C LEU A 86 3.30 4.15 -1.58
N LEU A 87 3.75 5.34 -1.97
CA LEU A 87 3.55 5.86 -3.33
C LEU A 87 4.19 4.95 -4.38
N GLN A 88 5.43 4.52 -4.16
CA GLN A 88 6.12 3.60 -5.07
C GLN A 88 5.38 2.26 -5.18
N ARG A 89 4.95 1.68 -4.05
CA ARG A 89 4.22 0.41 -4.03
C ARG A 89 2.84 0.53 -4.68
N SER A 90 2.15 1.66 -4.50
CA SER A 90 0.87 1.97 -5.15
C SER A 90 1.04 2.03 -6.67
N ALA A 91 2.09 2.69 -7.17
CA ALA A 91 2.41 2.72 -8.59
C ALA A 91 2.67 1.30 -9.15
N GLN A 92 3.48 0.49 -8.45
CA GLN A 92 3.73 -0.91 -8.85
C GLN A 92 2.45 -1.75 -8.89
N LYS A 93 1.58 -1.59 -7.89
CA LYS A 93 0.28 -2.28 -7.82
C LYS A 93 -0.59 -1.91 -9.02
N LYS A 94 -0.72 -0.62 -9.36
CA LYS A 94 -1.49 -0.16 -10.52
C LYS A 94 -0.96 -0.72 -11.84
N THR A 95 0.36 -0.75 -12.02
CA THR A 95 0.97 -1.35 -13.21
C THR A 95 0.64 -2.84 -13.30
N LEU A 96 0.72 -3.57 -12.18
CA LEU A 96 0.37 -4.98 -12.15
C LEU A 96 -1.11 -5.23 -12.43
N GLU A 97 -2.02 -4.41 -11.89
CA GLU A 97 -3.45 -4.47 -12.19
C GLU A 97 -3.71 -4.32 -13.69
N LYS A 98 -3.02 -3.39 -14.34
CA LYS A 98 -3.11 -3.20 -15.80
C LYS A 98 -2.66 -4.46 -16.55
N ILE A 99 -1.50 -5.01 -16.20
CA ILE A 99 -0.98 -6.24 -16.83
C ILE A 99 -1.95 -7.42 -16.64
N VAL A 100 -2.52 -7.58 -15.44
CA VAL A 100 -3.51 -8.64 -15.15
C VAL A 100 -4.73 -8.49 -16.06
N LYS A 101 -5.26 -7.26 -16.20
CA LYS A 101 -6.42 -6.96 -17.05
C LYS A 101 -6.12 -7.23 -18.53
N GLU A 102 -5.00 -6.74 -19.05
CA GLU A 102 -4.58 -6.97 -20.44
C GLU A 102 -4.40 -8.46 -20.74
N THR A 103 -3.82 -9.21 -19.80
CA THR A 103 -3.66 -10.66 -19.93
C THR A 103 -5.02 -11.37 -19.97
N ALA A 104 -6.00 -10.93 -19.16
CA ALA A 104 -7.36 -11.47 -19.19
C ALA A 104 -8.03 -11.26 -20.55
N VAL A 105 -7.91 -10.05 -21.10
CA VAL A 105 -8.45 -9.72 -22.43
C VAL A 105 -7.79 -10.57 -23.52
N SER A 106 -6.48 -10.78 -23.45
CA SER A 106 -5.77 -11.65 -24.40
C SER A 106 -6.27 -13.09 -24.35
N ILE A 107 -6.50 -13.63 -23.15
CA ILE A 107 -7.06 -14.98 -22.97
C ILE A 107 -8.47 -15.05 -23.55
N ALA A 108 -9.33 -14.06 -23.27
CA ALA A 108 -10.69 -14.03 -23.81
C ALA A 108 -10.72 -14.04 -25.35
N ARG A 109 -9.82 -13.29 -25.99
CA ARG A 109 -9.67 -13.27 -27.45
C ARG A 109 -9.15 -14.59 -28.03
N GLU A 110 -8.22 -15.24 -27.34
CA GLU A 110 -7.74 -16.58 -27.74
C GLU A 110 -8.88 -17.60 -27.65
N ASP A 111 -9.67 -17.54 -26.58
CA ASP A 111 -10.81 -18.43 -26.36
C ASP A 111 -11.92 -18.22 -27.41
N GLU A 112 -12.25 -16.96 -27.72
CA GLU A 112 -13.19 -16.60 -28.79
C GLU A 112 -12.72 -17.12 -30.15
N LYS A 113 -11.44 -16.93 -30.48
CA LYS A 113 -10.87 -17.44 -31.73
C LYS A 113 -10.99 -18.97 -31.84
N LEU A 114 -10.71 -19.70 -30.75
CA LEU A 114 -10.84 -21.16 -30.74
C LEU A 114 -12.29 -21.60 -30.92
N GLN A 115 -13.25 -20.93 -30.29
CA GLN A 115 -14.68 -21.20 -30.47
C GLN A 115 -15.14 -20.96 -31.91
N LEU A 116 -14.70 -19.87 -32.53
CA LEU A 116 -15.04 -19.57 -33.92
C LEU A 116 -14.45 -20.58 -34.91
N LEU A 117 -13.24 -21.07 -34.65
CA LEU A 117 -12.62 -22.14 -35.44
C LEU A 117 -13.41 -23.44 -35.32
N ASP A 118 -13.77 -23.85 -34.11
CA ASP A 118 -14.56 -25.07 -33.86
C ASP A 118 -15.95 -24.99 -34.54
N ILE A 119 -16.61 -23.83 -34.46
CA ILE A 119 -17.87 -23.58 -35.19
C ILE A 119 -17.63 -23.71 -36.71
N GLY A 120 -16.58 -23.08 -37.25
CA GLY A 120 -16.24 -23.17 -38.67
C GLY A 120 -15.96 -24.60 -39.14
N GLU A 121 -15.19 -25.37 -38.37
CA GLU A 121 -14.89 -26.78 -38.64
C GLU A 121 -16.16 -27.63 -38.61
N SER A 122 -17.04 -27.43 -37.62
CA SER A 122 -18.31 -28.15 -37.51
C SER A 122 -19.26 -27.85 -38.68
N LEU A 123 -19.30 -26.60 -39.14
CA LEU A 123 -20.11 -26.19 -40.30
C LEU A 123 -19.54 -26.77 -41.60
N ALA A 124 -18.22 -26.73 -41.78
CA ALA A 124 -17.55 -27.30 -42.94
C ALA A 124 -17.74 -28.83 -43.01
N ALA A 125 -17.63 -29.53 -41.88
CA ALA A 125 -17.86 -30.97 -41.79
C ALA A 125 -19.31 -31.37 -42.11
N ARG A 126 -20.29 -30.54 -41.71
CA ARG A 126 -21.70 -30.74 -42.10
C ARG A 126 -21.93 -30.49 -43.59
N ALA A 127 -21.31 -29.45 -44.15
CA ALA A 127 -21.42 -29.16 -45.58
C ALA A 127 -20.82 -30.28 -46.45
N SER A 128 -19.66 -30.81 -46.08
CA SER A 128 -19.03 -31.94 -46.79
C SER A 128 -19.82 -33.25 -46.64
N SER A 129 -20.53 -33.46 -45.53
CA SER A 129 -21.43 -34.62 -45.37
C SER A 129 -22.74 -34.52 -46.17
N SER A 130 -23.08 -33.33 -46.67
CA SER A 130 -24.32 -33.06 -47.42
C SER A 130 -24.15 -33.00 -48.94
N LEU A 131 -22.91 -33.13 -49.44
CA LEU A 131 -22.61 -33.21 -50.86
C LEU A 131 -22.41 -34.70 -51.25
N PRO A 132 -23.17 -35.23 -52.23
CA PRO A 132 -22.99 -36.60 -52.74
C PRO A 132 -21.70 -36.76 -53.55
#